data_AF-A0A0C2GMX9-F1
#
_entry.id   AF-A0A0C2GMX9-F1
#
_cell.length_a   1.000
_cell.length_b   1.000
_cell.length_c   1.000
_cell.angle_alpha   90.00
_cell.angle_beta   90.00
_cell.angle_gamma   90.00
#
_symmetry.space_group_name_H-M   'P 1'
#
loop_
_entity.id
_entity.type
_entity.pdbx_description
1 polymer ?
#
loop_
_entity_poly.entity_id
_entity_poly.type
_entity_poly.pdbx_seq_one_letter_code
_entity_poly.pdbx_strand_id
1 'polypeptide(L)' 'MYAPFFDAPPSLLRKPDGSVLFECICSGSPQPTIQWFFKDQELKDDRHVQKIKKSVGKWTVTMIMKVSTL' A
#
# COMPACT_ATOMS: atom_id res chain seq x y z
N MET A 1 2.11 22.52 6.26
CA MET A 1 2.84 21.62 5.35
C MET A 1 3.84 20.84 6.19
N TYR A 2 3.93 19.52 6.02
CA TYR A 2 4.86 18.67 6.77
C TYR A 2 5.20 17.40 5.98
N ALA A 3 6.39 16.85 6.21
CA ALA A 3 6.91 15.69 5.50
C ALA A 3 6.06 14.43 5.77
N PRO A 4 5.95 13.51 4.80
CA PRO A 4 5.19 12.30 4.99
C PRO A 4 5.88 11.34 5.97
N PHE A 5 5.07 10.67 6.80
CA PHE A 5 5.54 9.63 7.72
C PHE A 5 4.50 8.53 7.87
N PHE A 6 4.95 7.35 8.29
CA PHE A 6 4.07 6.24 8.62
C PHE A 6 3.51 6.40 10.03
N ASP A 7 2.18 6.37 10.16
CA ASP A 7 1.49 6.44 11.45
C ASP A 7 1.53 5.10 12.20
N ALA A 8 1.67 4.00 11.46
CA ALA A 8 1.73 2.64 11.98
C ALA A 8 2.73 1.81 11.18
N PRO A 9 3.36 0.78 11.80
CA PRO A 9 4.11 -0.22 11.07
C PRO A 9 3.25 -0.83 9.95
N PRO A 10 3.81 -1.11 8.77
CA PRO A 10 3.07 -1.77 7.72
C PRO A 10 2.60 -3.15 8.18
N SER A 11 1.40 -3.55 7.77
CA SER A 11 0.78 -4.82 8.15
C SER A 11 0.59 -5.72 6.93
N LEU A 12 0.52 -7.04 7.17
CA LEU A 12 0.30 -8.05 6.14
C LEU A 12 -0.88 -8.94 6.51
N LEU A 13 -1.77 -9.18 5.55
CA LEU A 13 -2.88 -10.10 5.68
C LEU A 13 -2.95 -11.05 4.48
N ARG A 14 -2.98 -12.35 4.73
CA ARG A 14 -3.27 -13.36 3.71
C ARG A 14 -4.76 -13.67 3.72
N LYS A 15 -5.41 -13.58 2.56
CA LYS A 15 -6.83 -13.89 2.39
C LYS A 15 -7.07 -15.37 2.08
N PRO A 16 -8.28 -15.88 2.36
CA PRO A 16 -8.67 -17.25 1.99
C PRO A 16 -8.63 -17.52 0.49
N ASP A 17 -8.83 -16.48 -0.34
CA ASP A 17 -8.71 -16.55 -1.81
C ASP A 17 -7.24 -16.63 -2.29
N GLY A 18 -6.29 -16.66 -1.36
CA GLY A 18 -4.86 -16.74 -1.60
C GLY A 18 -4.18 -15.40 -1.88
N SER A 19 -4.93 -14.31 -2.07
CA SER A 19 -4.34 -12.98 -2.25
C SER A 19 -3.67 -12.48 -0.95
N VAL A 20 -2.67 -11.61 -1.10
CA VAL A 20 -1.95 -11.02 0.03
C VAL A 20 -2.15 -9.52 0.01
N LEU A 21 -2.49 -8.96 1.15
CA LEU A 21 -2.69 -7.54 1.36
C LEU A 21 -1.54 -7.00 2.20
N PHE A 22 -0.89 -5.95 1.71
CA PHE A 22 0.04 -5.15 2.49
C PHE A 22 -0.62 -3.80 2.76
N GLU A 23 -0.70 -3.38 4.01
CA GLU A 23 -1.31 -2.11 4.39
C GLU A 23 -0.27 -1.18 5.00
N CYS A 24 -0.39 0.09 4.63
CA CYS A 24 0.38 1.20 5.19
C CYS A 24 -0.59 2.33 5.55
N ILE A 25 -0.38 2.96 6.71
CA ILE A 25 -1.08 4.19 7.10
C ILE A 25 -0.05 5.31 7.15
N CYS A 26 -0.28 6.37 6.39
CA CYS A 26 0.60 7.53 6.38
C CYS A 26 -0.17 8.84 6.53
N SER A 27 0.56 9.85 7.03
CA SER A 27 0.13 11.24 7.13
C SER A 27 1.13 12.11 6.36
N GLY A 28 0.69 13.27 5.88
CA GLY A 28 1.52 14.17 5.07
C GLY A 28 0.73 15.37 4.56
N SER A 29 1.40 16.48 4.30
CA SER A 29 0.78 17.64 3.64
C SER A 29 1.85 18.34 2.80
N PRO A 30 1.76 18.37 1.45
CA PRO A 30 0.65 17.96 0.59
C PRO A 30 0.44 16.43 0.55
N GLN A 31 -0.59 15.98 -0.17
CA GLN A 31 -0.92 14.55 -0.27
C GLN A 31 0.32 13.72 -0.66
N PRO A 32 0.69 12.69 0.12
CA PRO A 32 1.84 11.86 -0.20
C PRO A 32 1.61 11.00 -1.44
N THR A 33 2.69 10.71 -2.17
CA THR A 33 2.75 9.64 -3.16
C THR A 33 3.27 8.38 -2.49
N ILE A 34 2.60 7.24 -2.71
CA ILE A 34 3.01 5.94 -2.18
C ILE A 34 3.40 5.03 -3.35
N GLN A 35 4.56 4.39 -3.23
CA GLN A 35 5.11 3.43 -4.17
C GLN A 35 5.52 2.16 -3.42
N TRP A 36 5.35 1.01 -4.05
CA TRP A 36 5.70 -0.28 -3.49
C TRP A 36 6.84 -0.89 -4.27
N PHE A 37 7.81 -1.46 -3.56
CA PHE A 37 8.99 -2.07 -4.14
C PHE A 37 9.15 -3.49 -3.60
N PHE A 38 9.62 -4.37 -4.47
CA PHE A 38 10.20 -5.64 -4.06
C PHE A 38 11.66 -5.64 -4.46
N LYS A 39 12.55 -5.67 -3.46
CA LYS A 39 13.97 -5.32 -3.64
C LYS A 39 14.05 -3.90 -4.23
N ASP A 40 14.60 -3.75 -5.43
CA ASP A 40 14.79 -2.48 -6.11
C ASP A 40 13.84 -2.29 -7.31
N GLN A 41 12.87 -3.20 -7.48
CA GLN A 41 11.90 -3.13 -8.57
C GLN A 41 10.56 -2.60 -8.06
N GLU A 42 10.07 -1.54 -8.72
CA GLU A 42 8.76 -0.98 -8.43
C GLU A 42 7.66 -1.95 -8.91
N LEU A 43 6.70 -2.21 -8.03
CA LEU A 43 5.57 -3.09 -8.29
C LEU A 43 4.47 -2.33 -9.02
N LYS A 44 4.47 -2.42 -10.35
CA LYS A 44 3.54 -1.74 -11.26
C LYS A 44 2.81 -2.66 -12.24
N ASP A 45 2.97 -3.98 -12.09
CA ASP A 45 2.32 -4.97 -12.93
C ASP A 45 0.84 -5.21 -12.55
N ASP A 46 0.11 -5.98 -13.37
CA ASP A 46 -1.32 -6.28 -13.16
C ASP A 46 -1.62 -7.16 -11.94
N ARG A 47 -0.59 -7.78 -11.36
CA ARG A 47 -0.68 -8.62 -10.16
C ARG A 47 -0.71 -7.77 -8.88
N HIS A 48 -0.20 -6.54 -8.94
CA HIS A 48 -0.08 -5.63 -7.80
C HIS A 48 -1.04 -4.44 -7.93
N VAL A 49 -2.16 -4.49 -7.20
CA VAL A 49 -3.18 -3.43 -7.25
C VAL A 49 -3.14 -2.57 -5.99
N GLN A 50 -2.86 -1.27 -6.15
CA GLN A 50 -2.90 -0.30 -5.07
C GLN A 50 -4.32 0.28 -4.89
N LYS A 51 -4.79 0.33 -3.64
CA LYS A 51 -6.01 1.05 -3.24
C LYS A 51 -5.65 2.10 -2.18
N ILE A 52 -6.16 3.31 -2.36
CA ILE A 52 -5.94 4.42 -1.42
C ILE A 52 -7.29 4.82 -0.84
N LYS A 53 -7.37 4.84 0.49
CA LYS A 53 -8.50 5.39 1.24
C LYS A 53 -8.03 6.64 1.98
N LYS A 54 -8.67 7.77 1.71
CA LYS A 54 -8.40 9.05 2.38
C LYS A 54 -9.36 9.25 3.53
N SER A 55 -8.82 9.63 4.68
CA SER A 55 -9.53 10.23 5.81
C SER A 55 -8.88 11.58 6.14
N VAL A 56 -9.40 12.30 7.14
CA VAL A 56 -8.90 13.64 7.48
C VAL A 56 -7.43 13.56 7.87
N GLY A 57 -6.54 14.07 7.01
CA GLY A 57 -5.09 14.12 7.22
C GLY A 57 -4.38 12.77 7.20
N LYS A 58 -5.08 11.67 6.90
CA LYS A 58 -4.54 10.30 6.92
C LYS A 58 -4.90 9.56 5.64
N TRP A 59 -3.97 8.71 5.20
CA TRP A 59 -4.12 7.87 4.02
C TRP A 59 -3.84 6.43 4.41
N THR A 60 -4.82 5.57 4.24
CA THR A 60 -4.64 4.12 4.31
C THR A 60 -4.42 3.60 2.89
N VAL A 61 -3.28 2.97 2.65
CA VAL A 61 -2.90 2.43 1.36
C VAL A 61 -2.77 0.92 1.48
N THR A 62 -3.53 0.19 0.67
CA THR A 62 -3.48 -1.26 0.61
C THR A 62 -2.94 -1.70 -0.75
N MET A 63 -1.82 -2.41 -0.77
CA MET A 63 -1.36 -3.15 -1.93
C MET A 63 -1.94 -4.57 -1.89
N ILE A 64 -2.66 -4.93 -2.94
CA ILE A 64 -3.24 -6.27 -3.12
C ILE A 64 -2.39 -7.01 -4.14
N MET A 65 -1.65 -8.02 -3.69
CA MET A 65 -0.98 -8.98 -4.55
C MET A 65 -1.95 -10.12 -4.86
N LYS A 66 -2.38 -10.21 -6.13
CA LYS A 66 -3.22 -11.31 -6.63
C LYS A 66 -2.42 -12.61 -6.65
N VAL A 67 -3.13 -13.73 -6.48
CA VAL A 67 -2.55 -15.06 -6.75
C VAL A 67 -2.14 -15.11 -8.21
N SER A 68 -0.97 -15.67 -8.50
CA SER A 68 -0.58 -15.95 -9.88
C SER A 68 -1.50 -17.03 -10.41
N THR A 69 -2.40 -16.68 -11.33
CA THR A 69 -3.01 -17.66 -12.22
C THR A 69 -1.91 -18.11 -13.18
N LEU A 70 -1.60 -19.40 -13.17
CA LEU A 70 -0.79 -20.04 -14.22
C LEU A 70 -1.43 -19.79 -15.60
#